data_AF-A0A6B8QLV0-F1
#
_entry.id   AF-A0A6B8QLV0-F1
#
_cell.length_a   1.000
_cell.length_b   1.000
_cell.length_c   1.000
_cell.angle_alpha   90.00
_cell.angle_beta   90.00
_cell.angle_gamma   90.00
#
_symmetry.space_group_name_H-M   'P 1'
#
loop_
_entity.id
_entity.type
_entity.pdbx_description
1 polymer ?
#
loop_
_entity_poly.entity_id
_entity_poly.type
_entity_poly.pdbx_seq_one_letter_code
_entity_poly.pdbx_strand_id
1 'polypeptide(L)'
;MLKSYLMNFGEDRYSLLTIRNGMEIDLETSLPEEWKTEFLNRKMYIKSDIVKEAKQHITPFKWSPEEYYDSDITYLTKTYNISLGISFSINTWNSKTILTVYTNNSESQFNKNFDDMAKLHLYNLLVFLRRTKRHLTIKS
;
A
#
# COMPACT_ATOMS: atom_id res chain seq x y z
N MET A 1 -15.21 0.45 2.50
CA MET A 1 -15.04 1.80 3.10
C MET A 1 -13.75 2.46 2.62
N LEU A 2 -12.59 1.77 2.64
CA LEU A 2 -11.33 2.27 2.07
C LEU A 2 -11.42 2.51 0.55
N LYS A 3 -11.96 1.54 -0.21
CA LYS A 3 -12.25 1.69 -1.65
C LYS A 3 -12.99 2.99 -1.99
N SER A 4 -14.17 3.20 -1.40
CA SER A 4 -14.99 4.39 -1.63
C SER A 4 -14.26 5.68 -1.26
N TYR A 5 -13.44 5.63 -0.22
CA TYR A 5 -12.61 6.77 0.19
C TYR A 5 -11.55 7.09 -0.87
N LEU A 6 -10.78 6.11 -1.35
CA LEU A 6 -9.75 6.32 -2.38
C LEU A 6 -10.35 6.76 -3.72
N MET A 7 -11.49 6.18 -4.10
CA MET A 7 -12.23 6.58 -5.31
C MET A 7 -12.65 8.07 -5.29
N ASN A 8 -12.94 8.67 -4.13
CA ASN A 8 -13.25 10.10 -4.05
C ASN A 8 -12.07 11.01 -4.44
N PHE A 9 -10.86 10.46 -4.47
CA PHE A 9 -9.64 11.17 -4.90
C PHE A 9 -9.16 10.71 -6.28
N GLY A 10 -9.96 9.92 -7.00
CA GLY A 10 -9.58 9.39 -8.31
C GLY A 10 -8.62 8.20 -8.26
N GLU A 11 -8.36 7.66 -7.06
CA GLU A 11 -7.47 6.53 -6.87
C GLU A 11 -8.26 5.22 -6.87
N ASP A 12 -8.22 4.50 -7.98
CA ASP A 12 -8.96 3.24 -8.17
C ASP A 12 -8.08 1.99 -7.96
N ARG A 13 -6.76 2.16 -7.86
CA ARG A 13 -5.78 1.08 -7.70
C ARG A 13 -5.03 1.21 -6.39
N TYR A 14 -5.23 0.25 -5.49
CA TYR A 14 -4.56 0.22 -4.20
C TYR A 14 -4.39 -1.19 -3.64
N SER A 15 -3.48 -1.33 -2.68
CA SER A 15 -3.40 -2.48 -1.79
C SER A 15 -3.19 -2.03 -0.35
N LEU A 16 -3.79 -2.74 0.60
CA LEU A 16 -3.65 -2.55 2.03
C LEU A 16 -3.19 -3.88 2.64
N LEU A 17 -1.91 -3.94 2.97
CA LEU A 17 -1.28 -5.10 3.60
C LEU A 17 -1.18 -4.86 5.11
N THR A 18 -1.83 -5.68 5.91
CA THR A 18 -1.65 -5.69 7.37
C THR A 18 -0.93 -6.96 7.80
N ILE A 19 0.22 -6.80 8.45
CA ILE A 19 1.01 -7.87 9.04
C ILE A 19 0.88 -7.74 10.56
N ARG A 20 0.27 -8.73 11.21
CA ARG A 20 0.10 -8.79 12.67
C ARG A 20 1.23 -9.56 13.34
N ASN A 21 1.36 -9.38 14.65
CA ASN A 21 2.25 -10.21 15.48
C ASN A 21 1.93 -11.70 15.26
N GLY A 22 2.96 -12.52 15.03
CA GLY A 22 2.79 -13.94 14.68
C GLY A 22 2.69 -14.22 13.18
N MET A 23 2.92 -13.23 12.31
CA MET A 23 2.91 -13.35 10.85
C MET A 23 1.53 -13.67 10.22
N GLU A 24 0.44 -13.40 10.92
CA GLU A 24 -0.88 -13.35 10.30
C GLU A 24 -0.94 -12.15 9.34
N ILE A 25 -1.39 -12.40 8.11
CA ILE A 25 -1.43 -11.40 7.04
C ILE A 25 -2.87 -11.23 6.57
N ASP A 26 -3.28 -9.97 6.46
CA ASP A 26 -4.49 -9.55 5.78
C ASP A 26 -4.11 -8.66 4.57
N LEU A 27 -4.76 -8.89 3.44
CA LEU A 27 -4.48 -8.18 2.18
C LEU A 27 -5.81 -7.83 1.49
N GLU A 28 -6.18 -6.56 1.62
CA GLU A 28 -7.26 -5.93 0.85
C GLU A 28 -6.64 -5.25 -0.38
N THR A 29 -7.20 -5.42 -1.57
CA THR A 29 -6.68 -4.78 -2.79
C THR A 29 -7.81 -4.53 -3.77
N SER A 30 -7.67 -3.50 -4.61
CA SER A 30 -8.54 -3.30 -5.77
C SER A 30 -7.97 -3.89 -7.06
N LEU A 31 -6.76 -4.46 -7.00
CA LEU A 31 -6.15 -5.20 -8.11
C LEU A 31 -6.87 -6.55 -8.33
N PRO A 32 -6.72 -7.17 -9.52
CA PRO A 32 -7.32 -8.47 -9.82
C PRO A 32 -6.95 -9.54 -8.79
N GLU A 33 -7.83 -10.53 -8.58
CA GLU A 33 -7.62 -11.60 -7.59
C GLU A 33 -6.38 -12.45 -7.94
N GLU A 34 -6.05 -12.55 -9.23
CA GLU A 34 -4.82 -13.18 -9.72
C GLU A 34 -3.58 -12.46 -9.19
N TRP A 35 -3.57 -11.12 -9.16
CA TRP A 35 -2.47 -10.35 -8.58
C TRP A 35 -2.30 -10.67 -7.10
N LYS A 36 -3.42 -10.73 -6.36
CA LYS A 36 -3.43 -11.05 -4.94
C LYS A 36 -2.87 -12.46 -4.70
N THR A 37 -3.32 -13.43 -5.49
CA THR A 37 -2.86 -14.81 -5.43
C THR A 37 -1.37 -14.92 -5.69
N GLU A 38 -0.86 -14.27 -6.74
CA GLU A 38 0.57 -14.28 -7.05
C GLU A 38 1.43 -13.59 -6.00
N PHE A 39 0.97 -12.45 -5.47
CA PHE A 39 1.63 -11.72 -4.39
C PHE A 39 1.82 -12.61 -3.15
N LEU A 40 0.77 -13.34 -2.76
CA LEU A 40 0.80 -14.26 -1.62
C LEU A 40 1.69 -15.48 -1.90
N ASN A 41 1.56 -16.12 -3.06
CA ASN A 41 2.33 -17.31 -3.43
C ASN A 41 3.84 -17.04 -3.50
N ARG A 42 4.24 -15.87 -4.00
CA ARG A 42 5.65 -15.42 -4.05
C ARG A 42 6.19 -14.98 -2.69
N LYS A 43 5.32 -14.89 -1.68
CA LYS A 43 5.61 -14.40 -0.32
C LYS A 43 6.12 -12.96 -0.30
N MET A 44 5.53 -12.12 -1.14
CA MET A 44 5.91 -10.71 -1.30
C MET A 44 5.75 -9.91 -0.01
N TYR A 45 4.78 -10.27 0.84
CA TYR A 45 4.59 -9.69 2.17
C TYR A 45 5.81 -9.87 3.11
N ILE A 46 6.77 -10.74 2.78
CA ILE A 46 8.06 -10.86 3.48
C ILE A 46 9.20 -10.29 2.64
N LYS A 47 9.24 -10.66 1.35
CA LYS A 47 10.42 -10.50 0.49
C LYS A 47 10.49 -9.17 -0.24
N SER A 48 9.35 -8.54 -0.49
CA SER A 48 9.25 -7.34 -1.31
C SER A 48 10.09 -6.22 -0.72
N ASP A 49 10.90 -5.57 -1.56
CA ASP A 49 11.70 -4.42 -1.13
C ASP A 49 10.82 -3.25 -0.67
N ILE A 50 9.63 -3.05 -1.24
CA ILE A 50 8.62 -2.09 -0.74
C ILE A 50 8.25 -2.42 0.71
N VAL A 51 8.03 -3.70 1.04
CA VAL A 51 7.67 -4.11 2.40
C VAL A 51 8.86 -3.98 3.36
N LYS A 52 10.08 -4.23 2.89
CA LYS A 52 11.30 -3.99 3.70
C LYS A 52 11.50 -2.51 3.97
N GLU A 53 11.30 -1.66 2.99
CA GLU A 53 11.41 -0.21 3.14
C GLU A 53 10.32 0.35 4.05
N ALA A 54 9.06 -0.06 3.85
CA ALA A 54 7.98 0.28 4.76
C ALA A 54 8.24 -0.19 6.20
N LYS A 55 9.14 -1.16 6.42
CA LYS A 55 9.53 -1.54 7.76
C LYS A 55 10.44 -0.54 8.45
N GLN A 56 11.24 0.19 7.69
CA GLN A 56 12.27 1.12 8.15
C GLN A 56 11.80 2.58 8.14
N HIS A 57 10.79 2.91 7.31
CA HIS A 57 10.29 4.27 7.15
C HIS A 57 8.94 4.48 7.85
N ILE A 58 8.78 5.65 8.48
CA ILE A 58 7.50 6.14 9.04
C ILE A 58 6.84 7.20 8.14
N THR A 59 7.57 7.71 7.16
CA THR A 59 7.08 8.69 6.17
C THR A 59 6.62 7.97 4.90
N PRO A 60 5.69 8.56 4.14
CA PRO A 60 5.36 8.06 2.81
C PRO A 60 6.61 8.04 1.92
N PHE A 61 6.69 7.04 1.04
CA PHE A 61 7.76 6.94 0.04
C PHE A 61 7.18 6.54 -1.31
N LYS A 62 7.82 7.02 -2.37
CA LYS A 62 7.50 6.65 -3.74
C LYS A 62 8.39 5.49 -4.17
N TRP A 63 7.91 4.70 -5.12
CA TRP A 63 8.70 3.65 -5.74
C TRP A 63 8.30 3.47 -7.20
N SER A 64 9.27 3.05 -8.01
CA SER A 64 9.08 2.61 -9.38
C SER A 64 9.72 1.22 -9.60
N PRO A 65 9.26 0.44 -10.59
CA PRO A 65 9.91 -0.82 -10.97
C PRO A 65 11.39 -0.65 -11.40
N GLU A 66 11.77 0.55 -11.83
CA GLU A 66 13.13 0.84 -12.31
C GLU A 66 14.10 1.12 -11.16
N GLU A 67 13.61 1.68 -10.05
CA GLU A 67 14.39 1.96 -8.85
C GLU A 67 14.57 0.73 -7.95
N TYR A 68 13.66 -0.25 -8.02
CA TYR A 68 13.66 -1.44 -7.17
C TYR A 68 14.06 -2.68 -7.95
N TYR A 69 15.25 -3.22 -7.66
CA TYR A 69 15.80 -4.46 -8.25
C TYR A 69 15.14 -5.75 -7.71
N ASP A 70 13.83 -5.72 -7.53
CA ASP A 70 13.04 -6.89 -7.12
C ASP A 70 12.36 -7.47 -8.35
N SER A 71 12.78 -8.68 -8.74
CA SER A 71 12.26 -9.38 -9.92
C SER A 71 10.78 -9.73 -9.80
N ASP A 72 10.28 -9.98 -8.59
CA ASP A 72 8.88 -10.27 -8.34
C ASP A 72 8.03 -8.99 -8.40
N ILE A 73 8.53 -7.85 -7.88
CA ILE A 73 7.89 -6.54 -8.07
C ILE A 73 7.84 -6.21 -9.56
N THR A 74 8.97 -6.31 -10.26
CA THR A 74 9.07 -6.05 -11.70
C THR A 74 8.11 -6.93 -12.51
N TYR A 75 7.98 -8.20 -12.12
CA TYR A 75 7.04 -9.11 -12.75
C TYR A 75 5.58 -8.66 -12.55
N LEU A 76 5.16 -8.44 -11.30
CA LEU A 76 3.79 -8.04 -10.98
C LEU A 76 3.44 -6.66 -11.56
N THR A 77 4.40 -5.75 -11.61
CA THR A 77 4.17 -4.40 -12.15
C THR A 77 3.95 -4.44 -13.66
N LYS A 78 4.74 -5.22 -14.40
CA LYS A 78 4.54 -5.43 -15.83
C LYS A 78 3.25 -6.19 -16.15
N THR A 79 3.02 -7.32 -15.48
CA THR A 79 1.85 -8.19 -15.76
C THR A 79 0.53 -7.47 -15.55
N TYR A 80 0.45 -6.61 -14.53
CA TYR A 80 -0.78 -5.91 -14.19
C TYR A 80 -0.74 -4.42 -14.56
N ASN A 81 0.21 -3.97 -15.38
CA ASN A 81 0.33 -2.58 -15.83
C ASN A 81 0.35 -1.55 -14.67
N ILE A 82 1.14 -1.81 -13.63
CA ILE A 82 1.37 -0.89 -12.50
C ILE A 82 2.71 -0.20 -12.77
N SER A 83 2.73 1.11 -12.95
CA SER A 83 3.96 1.83 -13.29
C SER A 83 4.63 2.48 -12.08
N LEU A 84 3.86 3.05 -11.15
CA LEU A 84 4.38 3.82 -10.02
C LEU A 84 3.49 3.58 -8.79
N GLY A 85 4.07 3.73 -7.60
CA GLY A 85 3.29 3.68 -6.37
C GLY A 85 3.82 4.59 -5.28
N ILE A 86 2.91 5.00 -4.40
CA ILE A 86 3.21 5.65 -3.14
C ILE A 86 2.78 4.73 -2.00
N SER A 87 3.69 4.47 -1.08
CA SER A 87 3.49 3.57 0.05
C SER A 87 3.51 4.35 1.36
N PHE A 88 2.55 4.04 2.22
CA PHE A 88 2.36 4.61 3.55
C PHE A 88 2.47 3.49 4.59
N SER A 89 3.35 3.66 5.57
CA SER A 89 3.53 2.69 6.65
C SER A 89 2.94 3.20 7.95
N ILE A 90 2.09 2.41 8.58
CA ILE A 90 1.50 2.71 9.89
C ILE A 90 1.75 1.55 10.83
N ASN A 91 2.45 1.87 11.91
CA ASN A 91 2.83 0.92 12.93
C ASN A 91 1.91 1.08 14.14
N THR A 92 1.43 -0.05 14.64
CA THR A 92 0.74 -0.16 15.91
C THR A 92 1.46 -1.19 16.77
N TRP A 93 1.10 -1.29 18.05
CA TRP A 93 1.77 -2.19 18.99
C TRP A 93 1.71 -3.67 18.57
N ASN A 94 0.71 -4.08 17.78
CA ASN A 94 0.53 -5.47 17.33
C ASN A 94 0.48 -5.67 15.81
N SER A 95 0.69 -4.62 15.02
CA SER A 95 0.56 -4.73 13.57
C SER A 95 1.34 -3.64 12.84
N LYS A 96 1.81 -3.99 11.65
CA LYS A 96 2.28 -3.05 10.63
C LYS A 96 1.31 -3.07 9.47
N THR A 97 0.77 -1.91 9.10
CA THR A 97 -0.14 -1.77 7.96
C THR A 97 0.54 -0.90 6.90
N ILE A 98 0.55 -1.40 5.67
CA ILE A 98 1.15 -0.73 4.52
C ILE A 98 0.01 -0.48 3.53
N LEU A 99 -0.32 0.79 3.31
CA LEU A 99 -1.18 1.19 2.20
C LEU A 99 -0.27 1.54 1.02
N THR A 100 -0.52 0.94 -0.14
CA THR A 100 0.09 1.35 -1.38
C THR A 100 -0.99 1.82 -2.33
N VAL A 101 -0.85 3.04 -2.84
CA VAL A 101 -1.70 3.59 -3.91
C VAL A 101 -0.88 3.59 -5.19
N TYR A 102 -1.45 3.06 -6.26
CA TYR A 102 -0.78 2.94 -7.55
C TYR A 102 -1.28 4.02 -8.49
N THR A 103 -0.38 4.62 -9.26
CA THR A 103 -0.72 5.66 -10.22
C THR A 103 -0.25 5.30 -11.63
N ASN A 104 -1.03 5.73 -12.62
CA ASN A 104 -0.66 5.66 -14.04
C ASN A 104 -0.09 7.01 -14.54
N ASN A 105 0.16 7.96 -13.64
CA ASN A 105 0.80 9.23 -13.98
C ASN A 105 2.18 8.98 -14.63
N SER A 106 2.62 9.92 -15.47
CA SER A 106 4.03 9.90 -15.87
C SER A 106 4.92 10.16 -14.66
N GLU A 107 6.15 9.65 -14.68
CA GLU A 107 7.07 9.82 -13.56
C GLU A 107 7.33 11.31 -13.24
N SER A 108 7.41 12.16 -14.27
CA SER A 108 7.53 13.61 -14.10
C SER A 108 6.33 14.22 -13.36
N GLN A 109 5.10 13.83 -13.73
CA GLN A 109 3.89 14.29 -13.05
C GLN A 109 3.81 13.77 -11.61
N PHE A 110 4.15 12.50 -11.41
CA PHE A 110 4.15 11.86 -10.10
C PHE A 110 5.15 12.54 -9.17
N ASN A 111 6.38 12.79 -9.64
CA ASN A 111 7.42 13.47 -8.88
C ASN A 111 7.04 14.90 -8.51
N LYS A 112 6.41 15.64 -9.44
CA LYS A 112 5.95 17.01 -9.19
C LYS A 112 4.85 17.09 -8.12
N ASN A 113 3.95 16.10 -8.08
CA ASN A 113 2.77 16.12 -7.23
C ASN A 113 2.94 15.30 -5.94
N PHE A 114 4.08 14.66 -5.73
CA PHE A 114 4.30 13.68 -4.66
C PHE A 114 3.95 14.24 -3.27
N ASP A 115 4.48 15.42 -2.92
CA ASP A 115 4.27 15.99 -1.58
C ASP A 115 2.79 16.26 -1.28
N ASP A 116 2.03 16.71 -2.28
CA ASP A 116 0.61 17.00 -2.13
C ASP A 116 -0.21 15.71 -2.01
N MET A 117 0.10 14.69 -2.83
CA MET A 117 -0.51 13.36 -2.72
C MET A 117 -0.17 12.72 -1.36
N ALA A 118 1.08 12.79 -0.93
CA ALA A 118 1.56 12.24 0.32
C ALA A 118 0.82 12.87 1.52
N LYS A 119 0.72 14.20 1.57
CA LYS A 119 -0.01 14.91 2.63
C LYS A 119 -1.49 14.53 2.65
N LEU A 120 -2.13 14.55 1.49
CA LEU A 120 -3.55 14.24 1.34
C LEU A 120 -3.88 12.82 1.84
N HIS A 121 -3.15 11.82 1.36
CA HIS A 121 -3.42 10.43 1.72
C HIS A 121 -2.99 10.08 3.14
N LEU A 122 -1.89 10.66 3.66
CA LEU A 122 -1.45 10.39 5.03
C LEU A 122 -2.46 10.87 6.07
N TYR A 123 -2.94 12.12 5.95
CA TYR A 123 -3.94 12.66 6.88
C TYR A 123 -5.21 11.79 6.89
N ASN A 124 -5.67 11.42 5.71
CA ASN A 124 -6.91 10.68 5.58
C ASN A 124 -6.79 9.20 5.96
N LEU A 125 -5.65 8.56 5.72
CA LEU A 125 -5.36 7.21 6.19
C LEU A 125 -5.41 7.15 7.72
N LEU A 126 -4.87 8.17 8.41
CA LEU A 126 -4.97 8.28 9.87
C LEU A 126 -6.42 8.41 10.33
N VAL A 127 -7.24 9.20 9.62
CA VAL A 127 -8.69 9.32 9.91
C VAL A 127 -9.42 7.99 9.71
N PHE A 128 -9.13 7.28 8.62
CA PHE A 128 -9.70 5.96 8.32
C PHE A 128 -9.37 4.95 9.43
N LEU A 129 -8.09 4.80 9.77
CA LEU A 129 -7.65 3.86 10.79
C LEU A 129 -8.20 4.19 12.19
N ARG A 130 -8.37 5.47 12.51
CA ARG A 130 -8.99 5.89 13.77
C ARG A 130 -10.46 5.46 13.85
N ARG A 131 -11.19 5.52 12.73
CA ARG A 131 -12.61 5.11 12.66
C ARG A 131 -12.76 3.59 12.73
N THR A 132 -11.95 2.84 12.01
CA THR A 132 -12.02 1.37 12.02
C THR A 132 -11.62 0.77 13.36
N LYS A 133 -10.63 1.35 14.07
CA LYS A 133 -10.28 0.92 15.44
C LYS A 133 -11.42 1.10 16.46
N ARG A 134 -12.21 2.18 16.35
CA ARG A 134 -13.37 2.42 17.25
C ARG A 134 -14.45 1.35 17.11
N HIS A 135 -14.61 0.75 15.93
CA HIS A 135 -15.58 -0.34 15.72
C HIS A 135 -15.11 -1.71 16.21
N LEU A 136 -13.80 -1.89 16.45
CA LEU A 136 -13.24 -3.13 17.01
C LEU A 136 -13.23 -3.15 18.55
N THR A 137 -13.58 -2.05 19.21
CA THR A 137 -13.62 -1.95 20.69
C THR A 137 -15.00 -2.16 21.29
N ILE A 138 -16.04 -2.41 20.49
CA ILE A 138 -17.41 -2.67 20.94
C ILE A 138 -17.74 -4.15 20.73
N LYS A 139 -16.91 -5.02 21.28
CA LYS A 139 -17.24 -6.43 21.59
C LYS A 139 -16.39 -6.83 22.80
N SER A 140 -16.79 -6.32 23.97
CA SER A 140 -16.43 -6.85 25.28
C SER A 140 -17.69 -7.38 25.93
#